data_AF-B3EUD9-F1
#
_entry.id   AF-B3EUD9-F1
#
_cell.length_a   1.000
_cell.length_b   1.000
_cell.length_c   1.000
_cell.angle_alpha   90.00
_cell.angle_beta   90.00
_cell.angle_gamma   90.00
#
_symmetry.space_group_name_H-M   'P 1'
#
loop_
_entity.id
_entity.type
_entity.pdbx_description
1 polymer ?
#
loop_
_entity_poly.entity_id
_entity_poly.type
_entity_poly.pdbx_seq_one_letter_code
_entity_poly.pdbx_strand_id
1 'polypeptide(L)'
;MRVLAVRSVNSDWNQLITGFRVAGIIGIENKPQHIINTSGWASKKEIDFSSKKLSTLTSATIPSFAFYHLMGYVENLPQIFWPCLPATHIYTLDLNNNEIGAAGSGELAKALPATQVHTLHLGWNQIGAAGSGELAKALPATQVHTLHLEGNQIGDAGARELAKTLPSTKVHTLHLSVNRIGDAGASELAKALPATQVHTLHLRSNQIGGLGAIELAKALPATCMHTLDLQYNKIEKATQQLLLEQYPHIRWKF
;
A
#
# COMPACT_ATOMS: atom_id res chain seq x y z
N MET A 1 -40.97 -33.65 -3.10
CA MET A 1 -39.76 -32.80 -3.00
C MET A 1 -40.22 -31.35 -2.92
N ARG A 2 -40.16 -30.70 -1.75
CA ARG A 2 -40.54 -29.29 -1.62
C ARG A 2 -39.42 -28.44 -2.22
N VAL A 3 -39.70 -27.77 -3.33
CA VAL A 3 -38.80 -26.75 -3.89
C VAL A 3 -38.76 -25.61 -2.86
N LEU A 4 -37.65 -25.49 -2.14
CA LEU A 4 -37.43 -24.35 -1.26
C LEU A 4 -37.40 -23.10 -2.14
N ALA A 5 -38.22 -22.10 -1.80
CA ALA A 5 -38.20 -20.83 -2.50
C ALA A 5 -36.77 -20.27 -2.47
N VAL A 6 -36.27 -19.74 -3.59
CA VAL A 6 -34.89 -19.23 -3.75
C VAL A 6 -34.46 -18.31 -2.60
N ARG A 7 -35.38 -17.56 -2.00
CA ARG A 7 -35.14 -16.72 -0.82
C ARG A 7 -34.85 -17.52 0.47
N SER A 8 -35.52 -18.65 0.69
CA SER A 8 -35.23 -19.58 1.80
C SER A 8 -33.85 -20.18 1.63
N VAL A 9 -33.51 -20.63 0.42
CA VAL A 9 -32.18 -21.19 0.13
C VAL A 9 -31.10 -20.15 0.43
N ASN A 10 -31.25 -18.90 0.01
CA ASN A 10 -30.28 -17.84 0.35
C ASN A 10 -30.19 -17.54 1.85
N SER A 11 -31.31 -17.58 2.59
CA SER A 11 -31.32 -17.37 4.04
C SER A 11 -30.65 -18.52 4.80
N ASP A 12 -30.91 -19.76 4.39
CA ASP A 12 -30.34 -20.96 4.99
C ASP A 12 -28.85 -21.08 4.64
N TRP A 13 -28.48 -20.69 3.42
CA TRP A 13 -27.08 -20.61 2.99
C TRP A 13 -26.32 -19.50 3.72
N ASN A 14 -26.94 -18.34 3.93
CA ASN A 14 -26.38 -17.29 4.78
C ASN A 14 -26.24 -17.74 6.24
N GLN A 15 -27.23 -18.42 6.80
CA GLN A 15 -27.12 -18.97 8.16
C GLN A 15 -26.01 -20.00 8.26
N LEU A 16 -25.89 -20.88 7.27
CA LEU A 16 -24.84 -21.89 7.22
C LEU A 16 -23.45 -21.24 7.13
N ILE A 17 -23.30 -20.18 6.32
CA ILE A 17 -22.01 -19.55 6.05
C ILE A 17 -21.60 -18.55 7.13
N THR A 18 -22.57 -17.84 7.72
CA THR A 18 -22.32 -16.70 8.61
C THR A 18 -22.73 -16.95 10.06
N GLY A 19 -23.52 -17.99 10.32
CA GLY A 19 -24.21 -18.21 11.59
C GLY A 19 -25.52 -17.42 11.75
N PHE A 20 -25.82 -16.47 10.85
CA PHE A 20 -26.98 -15.58 10.96
C PHE A 20 -27.97 -15.78 9.80
N ARG A 21 -29.27 -15.81 10.11
CA ARG A 21 -30.34 -15.92 9.08
C ARG A 21 -30.49 -14.68 8.21
N VAL A 22 -29.95 -13.55 8.65
CA VAL A 22 -30.01 -12.26 7.93
C VAL A 22 -28.58 -11.75 7.75
N ALA A 23 -28.27 -11.19 6.57
CA ALA A 23 -26.96 -10.60 6.32
C ALA A 23 -26.74 -9.43 7.29
N GLY A 24 -25.85 -9.61 8.28
CA GLY A 24 -25.61 -8.62 9.33
C GLY A 24 -24.89 -7.38 8.81
N ILE A 25 -25.28 -6.24 9.37
CA ILE A 25 -24.72 -4.89 9.14
C ILE A 25 -23.31 -4.78 9.75
N ILE A 26 -22.41 -4.02 9.11
CA ILE A 26 -21.06 -3.71 9.65
C ILE A 26 -21.20 -2.92 10.97
N GLY A 27 -20.48 -3.36 12.02
CA GLY A 27 -20.30 -2.59 13.25
C GLY A 27 -21.27 -2.87 14.40
N ILE A 28 -22.25 -3.77 14.24
CA ILE A 28 -23.10 -4.23 15.35
C ILE A 28 -23.17 -5.76 15.30
N GLU A 29 -22.39 -6.42 16.17
CA GLU A 29 -22.49 -7.83 16.59
C GLU A 29 -22.86 -8.89 15.53
N ASN A 30 -22.34 -8.78 14.30
CA ASN A 30 -22.49 -9.84 13.28
C ASN A 30 -21.14 -10.25 12.67
N LYS A 31 -20.09 -10.30 13.51
CA LYS A 31 -18.90 -11.10 13.18
C LYS A 31 -19.33 -12.58 13.32
N PRO A 32 -19.26 -13.40 12.26
CA PRO A 32 -19.54 -14.82 12.38
C PRO A 32 -18.76 -15.42 13.56
N GLN A 33 -19.46 -15.99 14.55
CA GLN A 33 -18.80 -16.68 15.67
C GLN A 33 -18.16 -17.99 15.19
N HIS A 34 -18.69 -18.58 14.12
CA HIS A 34 -18.11 -19.73 13.45
C HIS A 34 -17.14 -19.30 12.35
N ILE A 35 -15.87 -19.62 12.54
CA ILE A 35 -14.85 -19.53 11.48
C ILE A 35 -15.07 -20.71 10.54
N ILE A 36 -15.64 -20.44 9.36
CA ILE A 36 -15.62 -21.43 8.29
C ILE A 36 -14.23 -21.41 7.68
N ASN A 37 -13.60 -22.58 7.62
CA ASN A 37 -12.34 -22.73 6.92
C ASN A 37 -12.55 -22.54 5.41
N THR A 38 -12.40 -21.29 4.94
CA THR A 38 -12.48 -20.97 3.51
C THR A 38 -11.14 -21.14 2.78
N SER A 39 -10.14 -21.81 3.38
CA SER A 39 -8.82 -21.99 2.76
C SER A 39 -8.89 -22.78 1.44
N GLY A 40 -9.91 -23.64 1.29
CA GLY A 40 -10.19 -24.37 0.05
C GLY A 40 -11.03 -23.61 -0.98
N TRP A 41 -11.51 -22.40 -0.67
CA TRP A 41 -12.29 -21.58 -1.61
C TRP A 41 -11.32 -20.74 -2.44
N ALA A 42 -10.58 -21.43 -3.31
CA ALA A 42 -9.56 -20.85 -4.16
C ALA A 42 -10.18 -20.05 -5.32
N SER A 43 -10.04 -18.73 -5.25
CA SER A 43 -9.77 -17.85 -6.40
C SER A 43 -9.50 -16.44 -5.87
N LYS A 44 -8.66 -15.66 -6.57
CA LYS A 44 -8.35 -14.26 -6.25
C LYS A 44 -9.63 -13.50 -5.89
N LYS A 45 -9.81 -13.20 -4.60
CA LYS A 45 -10.97 -12.47 -4.09
C LYS A 45 -10.72 -10.96 -4.20
N GLU A 46 -10.50 -10.54 -5.43
CA GLU A 46 -10.34 -9.15 -5.83
C GLU A 46 -11.72 -8.49 -5.83
N ILE A 47 -11.89 -7.49 -4.99
CA ILE A 47 -13.13 -6.71 -4.91
C ILE A 47 -12.83 -5.28 -5.32
N ASP A 48 -13.41 -4.85 -6.43
CA ASP A 48 -13.32 -3.48 -6.91
C ASP A 48 -14.60 -2.69 -6.61
N PHE A 49 -14.48 -1.71 -5.71
CA PHE A 49 -15.57 -0.84 -5.30
C PHE A 49 -15.92 0.25 -6.33
N SER A 50 -15.18 0.38 -7.44
CA SER A 50 -15.51 1.30 -8.54
C SER A 50 -16.80 0.90 -9.28
N SER A 51 -17.17 -0.38 -9.22
CA SER A 51 -18.36 -0.88 -9.91
C SER A 51 -19.63 -0.20 -9.37
N LYS A 52 -20.57 0.18 -10.26
CA LYS A 52 -21.83 0.85 -9.89
C LYS A 52 -22.64 0.13 -8.80
N LYS A 53 -22.48 -1.19 -8.67
CA LYS A 53 -23.16 -2.00 -7.67
C LYS A 53 -22.50 -1.92 -6.30
N LEU A 54 -21.17 -1.83 -6.25
CA LEU A 54 -20.40 -1.82 -5.00
C LEU A 54 -20.15 -0.41 -4.48
N SER A 55 -20.08 0.59 -5.37
CA SER A 55 -19.90 2.00 -5.00
C SER A 55 -21.08 2.60 -4.23
N THR A 56 -22.26 1.99 -4.33
CA THR A 56 -23.47 2.39 -3.58
C THR A 56 -23.59 1.68 -2.23
N LEU A 57 -22.68 0.76 -1.91
CA LEU A 57 -22.69 0.07 -0.64
C LEU A 57 -22.20 0.99 0.48
N THR A 58 -22.86 0.88 1.62
CA THR A 58 -22.53 1.55 2.87
C THR A 58 -22.21 0.50 3.92
N SER A 59 -21.71 0.92 5.09
CA SER A 59 -21.58 0.02 6.25
C SER A 59 -22.90 -0.70 6.60
N ALA A 60 -24.05 -0.10 6.30
CA ALA A 60 -25.36 -0.68 6.54
C ALA A 60 -25.82 -1.71 5.49
N THR A 61 -25.22 -1.74 4.29
CA THR A 61 -25.74 -2.54 3.17
C THR A 61 -24.79 -3.60 2.64
N ILE A 62 -23.50 -3.53 2.97
CA ILE A 62 -22.53 -4.57 2.57
C ILE A 62 -22.64 -5.80 3.50
N PRO A 63 -22.70 -7.03 2.96
CA PRO A 63 -22.71 -8.23 3.79
C PRO A 63 -21.41 -8.38 4.60
N SER A 64 -21.52 -8.38 5.93
CA SER A 64 -20.40 -8.53 6.88
C SER A 64 -19.47 -9.71 6.59
N PHE A 65 -20.02 -10.88 6.24
CA PHE A 65 -19.20 -12.05 5.92
C PHE A 65 -18.31 -11.82 4.69
N ALA A 66 -18.85 -11.24 3.62
CA ALA A 66 -18.08 -10.96 2.42
C ALA A 66 -16.98 -9.93 2.72
N PHE A 67 -17.33 -8.87 3.45
CA PHE A 67 -16.39 -7.82 3.84
C PHE A 67 -15.25 -8.35 4.73
N TYR A 68 -15.56 -9.10 5.80
CA TYR A 68 -14.52 -9.51 6.74
C TYR A 68 -13.73 -10.76 6.33
N HIS A 69 -14.33 -11.70 5.60
CA HIS A 69 -13.73 -13.03 5.35
C HIS A 69 -13.38 -13.30 3.88
N LEU A 70 -13.94 -12.54 2.95
CA LEU A 70 -13.70 -12.76 1.53
C LEU A 70 -12.80 -11.69 0.90
N MET A 71 -12.49 -10.58 1.56
CA MET A 71 -11.63 -9.56 0.96
C MET A 71 -10.15 -9.87 1.18
N GLY A 72 -9.47 -10.40 0.16
CA GLY A 72 -8.02 -10.61 0.17
C GLY A 72 -7.27 -9.50 -0.56
N TYR A 73 -7.80 -9.09 -1.72
CA TYR A 73 -7.31 -7.99 -2.52
C TYR A 73 -8.49 -7.04 -2.75
N VAL A 74 -8.33 -5.74 -2.49
CA VAL A 74 -9.43 -4.78 -2.60
C VAL A 74 -8.98 -3.55 -3.36
N GLU A 75 -9.73 -3.17 -4.38
CA GLU A 75 -9.55 -1.92 -5.12
C GLU A 75 -10.59 -0.88 -4.74
N ASN A 76 -10.16 0.38 -4.69
CA ASN A 76 -11.02 1.56 -4.58
C ASN A 76 -11.91 1.56 -3.32
N LEU A 77 -11.45 0.96 -2.21
CA LEU A 77 -12.22 0.87 -0.96
C LEU A 77 -12.59 2.28 -0.46
N PRO A 78 -13.89 2.62 -0.39
CA PRO A 78 -14.32 3.95 0.04
C PRO A 78 -13.86 4.29 1.46
N GLN A 79 -13.52 5.56 1.69
CA GLN A 79 -12.98 6.04 2.96
C GLN A 79 -13.85 5.71 4.19
N ILE A 80 -15.18 5.63 4.01
CA ILE A 80 -16.12 5.25 5.08
C ILE A 80 -15.83 3.85 5.68
N PHE A 81 -15.14 2.97 4.93
CA PHE A 81 -14.79 1.62 5.38
C PHE A 81 -13.40 1.52 6.00
N TRP A 82 -12.55 2.55 5.91
CA TRP A 82 -11.19 2.50 6.46
C TRP A 82 -11.16 2.21 7.96
N PRO A 83 -12.03 2.78 8.82
CA PRO A 83 -12.06 2.43 10.24
C PRO A 83 -12.30 0.93 10.53
N CYS A 84 -12.83 0.18 9.57
CA CYS A 84 -13.09 -1.25 9.71
C CYS A 84 -11.92 -2.13 9.23
N LEU A 85 -10.87 -1.57 8.61
CA LEU A 85 -9.72 -2.32 8.10
C LEU A 85 -9.09 -3.27 9.13
N PRO A 86 -8.90 -2.91 10.41
CA PRO A 86 -8.29 -3.80 11.40
C PRO A 86 -9.07 -5.10 11.64
N ALA A 87 -10.37 -5.13 11.33
CA ALA A 87 -11.21 -6.31 11.47
C ALA A 87 -11.26 -7.18 10.21
N THR A 88 -10.60 -6.77 9.12
CA THR A 88 -10.60 -7.48 7.83
C THR A 88 -9.36 -8.38 7.68
N HIS A 89 -9.41 -9.27 6.69
CA HIS A 89 -8.27 -10.09 6.26
C HIS A 89 -7.66 -9.57 4.93
N ILE A 90 -7.80 -8.27 4.65
CA ILE A 90 -7.25 -7.66 3.44
C ILE A 90 -5.73 -7.73 3.50
N TYR A 91 -5.14 -8.34 2.48
CA TYR A 91 -3.70 -8.46 2.32
C TYR A 91 -3.15 -7.42 1.33
N THR A 92 -3.90 -7.15 0.26
CA THR A 92 -3.59 -6.09 -0.71
C THR A 92 -4.71 -5.06 -0.74
N LEU A 93 -4.36 -3.80 -0.51
CA LEU A 93 -5.25 -2.66 -0.63
C LEU A 93 -4.77 -1.77 -1.76
N ASP A 94 -5.49 -1.74 -2.87
CA ASP A 94 -5.25 -0.84 -3.99
C ASP A 94 -6.21 0.36 -3.92
N LEU A 95 -5.63 1.55 -3.76
CA LEU A 95 -6.34 2.82 -3.78
C LEU A 95 -5.71 3.77 -4.79
N ASN A 96 -5.08 3.26 -5.85
CA ASN A 96 -4.51 4.10 -6.90
C ASN A 96 -5.59 5.02 -7.51
N ASN A 97 -5.26 6.27 -7.81
CA ASN A 97 -6.17 7.23 -8.46
C ASN A 97 -7.50 7.48 -7.71
N ASN A 98 -7.48 7.57 -6.38
CA ASN A 98 -8.67 7.80 -5.54
C ASN A 98 -8.76 9.22 -4.95
N GLU A 99 -7.95 10.17 -5.44
CA GLU A 99 -7.93 11.57 -4.98
C GLU A 99 -7.79 11.72 -3.44
N ILE A 100 -7.07 10.79 -2.80
CA ILE A 100 -6.98 10.71 -1.32
C ILE A 100 -6.46 12.03 -0.69
N GLY A 101 -5.49 12.67 -1.34
CA GLY A 101 -4.87 13.90 -0.86
C GLY A 101 -4.16 13.75 0.50
N ALA A 102 -3.67 14.87 1.05
CA ALA A 102 -2.99 14.84 2.35
C ALA A 102 -3.92 14.46 3.51
N ALA A 103 -5.16 14.96 3.49
CA ALA A 103 -6.14 14.70 4.56
C ALA A 103 -6.58 13.22 4.58
N GLY A 104 -6.95 12.65 3.43
CA GLY A 104 -7.30 11.23 3.34
C GLY A 104 -6.10 10.34 3.69
N SER A 105 -4.88 10.75 3.35
CA SER A 105 -3.66 10.04 3.74
C SER A 105 -3.51 9.96 5.26
N GLY A 106 -3.85 11.03 5.97
CA GLY A 106 -3.88 11.05 7.44
C GLY A 106 -4.97 10.14 8.03
N GLU A 107 -6.16 10.09 7.43
CA GLU A 107 -7.23 9.18 7.87
C GLU A 107 -6.87 7.71 7.61
N LEU A 108 -6.29 7.40 6.46
CA LEU A 108 -5.79 6.06 6.16
C LEU A 108 -4.67 5.66 7.11
N ALA A 109 -3.74 6.57 7.42
CA ALA A 109 -2.65 6.35 8.37
C ALA A 109 -3.16 5.96 9.77
N LYS A 110 -4.31 6.47 10.21
CA LYS A 110 -4.95 6.07 11.48
C LYS A 110 -5.56 4.67 11.41
N ALA A 111 -5.99 4.22 10.23
CA ALA A 111 -6.69 2.96 10.03
C ALA A 111 -5.78 1.77 9.71
N LEU A 112 -4.56 2.01 9.21
CA LEU A 112 -3.59 0.98 8.84
C LEU A 112 -2.96 0.18 9.99
N PRO A 113 -2.72 0.74 11.19
CA PRO A 113 -2.18 -0.03 12.31
C PRO A 113 -3.07 -1.22 12.67
N ALA A 114 -2.45 -2.33 13.06
CA ALA A 114 -3.11 -3.60 13.38
C ALA A 114 -3.92 -4.26 12.24
N THR A 115 -3.75 -3.81 11.00
CA THR A 115 -4.30 -4.50 9.81
C THR A 115 -3.39 -5.64 9.34
N GLN A 116 -3.90 -6.48 8.43
CA GLN A 116 -3.14 -7.52 7.74
C GLN A 116 -2.62 -7.07 6.37
N VAL A 117 -2.67 -5.77 6.05
CA VAL A 117 -2.26 -5.25 4.73
C VAL A 117 -0.75 -5.34 4.58
N HIS A 118 -0.29 -6.10 3.59
CA HIS A 118 1.12 -6.27 3.23
C HIS A 118 1.49 -5.48 1.97
N THR A 119 0.55 -5.32 1.04
CA THR A 119 0.75 -4.54 -0.18
C THR A 119 -0.24 -3.38 -0.20
N LEU A 120 0.29 -2.15 -0.27
CA LEU A 120 -0.50 -0.93 -0.26
C LEU A 120 -0.21 -0.12 -1.53
N HIS A 121 -1.23 0.03 -2.39
CA HIS A 121 -1.15 0.90 -3.56
C HIS A 121 -1.83 2.25 -3.33
N LEU A 122 -1.04 3.31 -3.42
CA LEU A 122 -1.46 4.69 -3.21
C LEU A 122 -1.00 5.62 -4.34
N GLY A 123 -0.64 5.08 -5.50
CA GLY A 123 -0.20 5.84 -6.66
C GLY A 123 -1.24 6.88 -7.13
N TRP A 124 -0.75 8.02 -7.59
CA TRP A 124 -1.56 9.08 -8.24
C TRP A 124 -2.69 9.63 -7.36
N ASN A 125 -2.41 9.89 -6.09
CA ASN A 125 -3.39 10.35 -5.10
C ASN A 125 -3.17 11.76 -4.58
N GLN A 126 -2.19 12.50 -5.11
CA GLN A 126 -1.90 13.88 -4.69
C GLN A 126 -1.62 14.01 -3.18
N ILE A 127 -1.03 12.97 -2.57
CA ILE A 127 -0.78 12.88 -1.12
C ILE A 127 0.11 14.02 -0.61
N GLY A 128 1.09 14.45 -1.42
CA GLY A 128 2.03 15.51 -1.10
C GLY A 128 2.97 15.18 0.06
N ALA A 129 3.84 16.13 0.41
CA ALA A 129 4.80 15.96 1.51
C ALA A 129 4.10 15.75 2.87
N ALA A 130 3.01 16.49 3.13
CA ALA A 130 2.29 16.41 4.40
C ALA A 130 1.63 15.04 4.60
N GLY A 131 0.88 14.55 3.60
CA GLY A 131 0.26 13.23 3.68
C GLY A 131 1.29 12.10 3.76
N SER A 132 2.42 12.23 3.03
CA SER A 132 3.53 11.29 3.14
C SER A 132 4.14 11.25 4.54
N GLY A 133 4.22 12.40 5.22
CA GLY A 133 4.67 12.49 6.60
C GLY A 133 3.72 11.79 7.58
N GLU A 134 2.40 11.91 7.39
CA GLU A 134 1.42 11.18 8.20
C GLU A 134 1.48 9.67 7.98
N LEU A 135 1.60 9.22 6.73
CA LEU A 135 1.82 7.80 6.43
C LEU A 135 3.12 7.29 7.06
N ALA A 136 4.22 8.05 6.93
CA ALA A 136 5.52 7.68 7.46
C ALA A 136 5.48 7.39 8.97
N LYS A 137 4.70 8.16 9.74
CA LYS A 137 4.50 7.96 11.19
C LYS A 137 3.77 6.66 11.53
N ALA A 138 2.83 6.24 10.68
CA ALA A 138 2.03 5.04 10.92
C ALA A 138 2.73 3.74 10.51
N LEU A 139 3.55 3.77 9.45
CA LEU A 139 4.21 2.60 8.86
C LEU A 139 4.89 1.64 9.87
N PRO A 140 5.60 2.10 10.92
CA PRO A 140 6.22 1.20 11.90
C PRO A 140 5.24 0.27 12.63
N ALA A 141 3.97 0.68 12.76
CA ALA A 141 2.92 -0.09 13.40
C ALA A 141 2.09 -0.96 12.42
N THR A 142 2.53 -1.06 11.15
CA THR A 142 1.81 -1.79 10.09
C THR A 142 2.49 -3.11 9.73
N GLN A 143 1.80 -3.92 8.91
CA GLN A 143 2.36 -5.09 8.25
C GLN A 143 2.76 -4.80 6.79
N VAL A 144 2.90 -3.53 6.38
CA VAL A 144 3.18 -3.18 4.98
C VAL A 144 4.63 -3.51 4.64
N HIS A 145 4.77 -4.32 3.58
CA HIS A 145 6.05 -4.76 3.02
C HIS A 145 6.31 -4.17 1.63
N THR A 146 5.25 -3.98 0.84
CA THR A 146 5.29 -3.34 -0.47
C THR A 146 4.45 -2.07 -0.46
N LEU A 147 5.08 -0.93 -0.71
CA LEU A 147 4.45 0.38 -0.69
C LEU A 147 4.60 1.10 -2.02
N HIS A 148 3.48 1.39 -2.67
CA HIS A 148 3.41 2.13 -3.92
C HIS A 148 2.91 3.56 -3.68
N LEU A 149 3.77 4.53 -3.97
CA LEU A 149 3.53 5.96 -3.77
C LEU A 149 3.81 6.76 -5.05
N GLU A 150 3.79 6.14 -6.22
CA GLU A 150 4.10 6.81 -7.49
C GLU A 150 3.18 8.01 -7.75
N GLY A 151 3.67 9.10 -8.34
CA GLY A 151 2.78 10.18 -8.80
C GLY A 151 2.12 11.01 -7.68
N ASN A 152 2.71 11.09 -6.48
CA ASN A 152 2.08 11.73 -5.32
C ASN A 152 2.62 13.11 -4.93
N GLN A 153 3.55 13.68 -5.71
CA GLN A 153 4.12 15.01 -5.44
C GLN A 153 4.77 15.11 -4.04
N ILE A 154 5.38 14.01 -3.58
CA ILE A 154 5.98 13.88 -2.23
C ILE A 154 7.12 14.90 -2.00
N GLY A 155 7.94 15.14 -3.03
CA GLY A 155 9.10 16.04 -2.97
C GLY A 155 10.15 15.63 -1.94
N ASP A 156 11.17 16.48 -1.76
CA ASP A 156 12.27 16.22 -0.82
C ASP A 156 11.81 16.17 0.63
N ALA A 157 10.84 17.02 1.00
CA ALA A 157 10.33 17.08 2.36
C ALA A 157 9.63 15.77 2.77
N GLY A 158 8.78 15.20 1.89
CA GLY A 158 8.14 13.93 2.17
C GLY A 158 9.11 12.75 2.12
N ALA A 159 10.08 12.75 1.19
CA ALA A 159 11.13 11.74 1.12
C ALA A 159 11.98 11.69 2.40
N ARG A 160 12.29 12.86 2.99
CA ARG A 160 12.98 12.96 4.28
C ARG A 160 12.16 12.36 5.42
N GLU A 161 10.84 12.61 5.48
CA GLU A 161 10.01 12.02 6.52
C GLU A 161 9.91 10.48 6.39
N LEU A 162 9.81 9.97 5.16
CA LEU A 162 9.92 8.52 4.91
C LEU A 162 11.28 7.97 5.35
N ALA A 163 12.38 8.64 4.99
CA ALA A 163 13.74 8.22 5.34
C ALA A 163 13.92 8.07 6.86
N LYS A 164 13.35 8.98 7.66
CA LYS A 164 13.42 8.91 9.12
C LYS A 164 12.77 7.65 9.70
N THR A 165 11.68 7.16 9.11
CA THR A 165 10.89 6.07 9.71
C THR A 165 11.17 4.71 9.10
N LEU A 166 11.62 4.65 7.83
CA LEU A 166 11.92 3.41 7.10
C LEU A 166 12.74 2.37 7.90
N PRO A 167 13.78 2.74 8.68
CA PRO A 167 14.54 1.77 9.49
C PRO A 167 13.70 0.98 10.51
N SER A 168 12.56 1.54 10.93
CA SER A 168 11.64 0.91 11.90
C SER A 168 10.43 0.25 11.23
N THR A 169 10.42 0.13 9.90
CA THR A 169 9.31 -0.47 9.15
C THR A 169 9.63 -1.87 8.65
N LYS A 170 8.62 -2.55 8.12
CA LYS A 170 8.75 -3.84 7.42
C LYS A 170 8.86 -3.69 5.89
N VAL A 171 8.95 -2.45 5.41
CA VAL A 171 8.96 -2.17 3.97
C VAL A 171 10.27 -2.67 3.36
N HIS A 172 10.13 -3.52 2.36
CA HIS A 172 11.25 -4.05 1.60
C HIS A 172 11.21 -3.64 0.11
N THR A 173 10.02 -3.29 -0.39
CA THR A 173 9.78 -2.76 -1.74
C THR A 173 9.09 -1.41 -1.66
N LEU A 174 9.76 -0.36 -2.15
CA LEU A 174 9.28 1.02 -2.10
C LEU A 174 9.27 1.65 -3.49
N HIS A 175 8.11 2.07 -3.95
CA HIS A 175 7.96 2.79 -5.21
C HIS A 175 7.68 4.28 -4.97
N LEU A 176 8.63 5.12 -5.38
CA LEU A 176 8.59 6.57 -5.27
C LEU A 176 8.73 7.25 -6.64
N SER A 177 8.42 6.56 -7.73
CA SER A 177 8.50 7.13 -9.07
C SER A 177 7.58 8.35 -9.25
N VAL A 178 7.96 9.33 -10.08
CA VAL A 178 7.11 10.50 -10.40
C VAL A 178 6.70 11.32 -9.15
N ASN A 179 7.65 11.62 -8.25
CA ASN A 179 7.36 12.32 -6.99
C ASN A 179 8.06 13.67 -6.80
N ARG A 180 8.77 14.17 -7.82
CA ARG A 180 9.53 15.43 -7.75
C ARG A 180 10.62 15.42 -6.66
N ILE A 181 11.17 14.25 -6.35
CA ILE A 181 12.29 14.10 -5.41
C ILE A 181 13.57 14.57 -6.10
N GLY A 182 14.30 15.48 -5.48
CA GLY A 182 15.60 15.98 -5.93
C GLY A 182 16.77 15.36 -5.15
N ASP A 183 17.94 15.98 -5.27
CA ASP A 183 19.17 15.52 -4.61
C ASP A 183 19.05 15.51 -3.08
N ALA A 184 18.35 16.48 -2.49
CA ALA A 184 18.20 16.56 -1.05
C ALA A 184 17.39 15.38 -0.51
N GLY A 185 16.24 15.04 -1.12
CA GLY A 185 15.44 13.89 -0.72
C GLY A 185 16.15 12.56 -0.98
N ALA A 186 16.86 12.44 -2.11
CA ALA A 186 17.67 11.27 -2.42
C ALA A 186 18.81 11.05 -1.40
N SER A 187 19.48 12.11 -0.96
CA SER A 187 20.52 12.04 0.07
C SER A 187 19.96 11.58 1.42
N GLU A 188 18.77 12.06 1.82
CA GLU A 188 18.12 11.59 3.05
C GLU A 188 17.75 10.11 2.98
N LEU A 189 17.19 9.66 1.84
CA LEU A 189 16.95 8.23 1.61
C LEU A 189 18.26 7.42 1.69
N ALA A 190 19.34 7.90 1.05
CA ALA A 190 20.63 7.24 1.05
C ALA A 190 21.19 7.03 2.48
N LYS A 191 21.05 8.03 3.36
CA LYS A 191 21.48 7.91 4.76
C LYS A 191 20.70 6.86 5.55
N ALA A 192 19.41 6.71 5.25
CA ALA A 192 18.54 5.77 5.96
C ALA A 192 18.73 4.33 5.48
N LEU A 193 18.90 4.12 4.16
CA LEU A 193 18.90 2.81 3.50
C LEU A 193 19.72 1.71 4.22
N PRO A 194 20.96 1.96 4.71
CA PRO A 194 21.76 0.94 5.40
C PRO A 194 21.10 0.33 6.65
N ALA A 195 20.17 1.05 7.29
CA ALA A 195 19.44 0.60 8.45
C ALA A 195 18.03 0.07 8.12
N THR A 196 17.70 -0.10 6.83
CA THR A 196 16.36 -0.55 6.38
C THR A 196 16.38 -1.99 5.88
N GLN A 197 15.18 -2.55 5.65
CA GLN A 197 14.98 -3.82 4.94
C GLN A 197 14.72 -3.61 3.44
N VAL A 198 14.84 -2.38 2.93
CA VAL A 198 14.53 -2.04 1.54
C VAL A 198 15.57 -2.64 0.62
N HIS A 199 15.14 -3.58 -0.23
CA HIS A 199 15.98 -4.18 -1.26
C HIS A 199 15.55 -3.82 -2.70
N THR A 200 14.36 -3.22 -2.86
CA THR A 200 13.87 -2.67 -4.13
C THR A 200 13.37 -1.24 -3.93
N LEU A 201 14.03 -0.28 -4.59
CA LEU A 201 13.68 1.13 -4.57
C LEU A 201 13.50 1.67 -6.00
N HIS A 202 12.29 2.12 -6.31
CA HIS A 202 12.00 2.79 -7.57
C HIS A 202 11.92 4.30 -7.40
N LEU A 203 12.83 5.02 -8.07
CA LEU A 203 12.92 6.48 -8.08
C LEU A 203 12.81 7.04 -9.50
N ARG A 204 12.26 6.28 -10.43
CA ARG A 204 12.07 6.67 -11.84
C ARG A 204 11.32 8.00 -11.98
N SER A 205 11.68 8.82 -12.95
CA SER A 205 10.98 10.06 -13.29
C SER A 205 10.88 11.05 -12.12
N ASN A 206 11.97 11.22 -11.38
CA ASN A 206 12.14 12.24 -10.35
C ASN A 206 13.07 13.36 -10.86
N GLN A 207 13.56 14.21 -9.96
CA GLN A 207 14.43 15.34 -10.25
C GLN A 207 15.85 15.12 -9.69
N ILE A 208 16.24 13.86 -9.47
CA ILE A 208 17.54 13.51 -8.88
C ILE A 208 18.65 13.84 -9.88
N GLY A 209 19.62 14.62 -9.45
CA GLY A 209 20.82 14.98 -10.18
C GLY A 209 22.00 14.05 -9.86
N GLY A 210 23.20 14.46 -10.30
CA GLY A 210 24.41 13.68 -10.07
C GLY A 210 24.74 13.53 -8.57
N LEU A 211 24.49 14.56 -7.76
CA LEU A 211 24.79 14.53 -6.32
C LEU A 211 23.95 13.48 -5.59
N GLY A 212 22.63 13.48 -5.78
CA GLY A 212 21.76 12.51 -5.14
C GLY A 212 22.01 11.08 -5.62
N ALA A 213 22.33 10.89 -6.90
CA ALA A 213 22.69 9.59 -7.44
C ALA A 213 24.00 9.04 -6.83
N ILE A 214 25.02 9.89 -6.64
CA ILE A 214 26.28 9.54 -5.98
C ILE A 214 26.04 9.16 -4.51
N GLU A 215 25.23 9.92 -3.78
CA GLU A 215 24.92 9.62 -2.38
C GLU A 215 24.17 8.29 -2.24
N LEU A 216 23.17 8.04 -3.10
CA LEU A 216 22.49 6.74 -3.16
C LEU A 216 23.50 5.62 -3.42
N ALA A 217 24.41 5.80 -4.39
CA ALA A 217 25.43 4.81 -4.75
C ALA A 217 26.37 4.47 -3.59
N LYS A 218 26.82 5.47 -2.82
CA LYS A 218 27.69 5.28 -1.65
C LYS A 218 27.04 4.46 -0.55
N ALA A 219 25.71 4.52 -0.41
CA ALA A 219 24.99 3.76 0.60
C ALA A 219 24.89 2.26 0.27
N LEU A 220 24.89 1.92 -1.03
CA LEU A 220 24.55 0.57 -1.52
C LEU A 220 25.37 -0.58 -0.93
N PRO A 221 26.70 -0.45 -0.74
CA PRO A 221 27.51 -1.51 -0.14
C PRO A 221 27.08 -1.92 1.27
N ALA A 222 26.37 -1.05 2.00
CA ALA A 222 25.89 -1.31 3.36
C ALA A 222 24.39 -1.68 3.39
N THR A 223 23.79 -2.01 2.24
CA THR A 223 22.34 -2.30 2.11
C THR A 223 22.11 -3.71 1.58
N CYS A 224 20.87 -4.20 1.68
CA CYS A 224 20.42 -5.40 0.98
C CYS A 224 19.89 -5.10 -0.44
N MET A 225 20.18 -3.92 -1.01
CA MET A 225 19.56 -3.47 -2.26
C MET A 225 20.09 -4.21 -3.49
N HIS A 226 19.17 -4.81 -4.25
CA HIS A 226 19.47 -5.43 -5.55
C HIS A 226 18.82 -4.69 -6.73
N THR A 227 17.80 -3.86 -6.47
CA THR A 227 17.12 -3.07 -7.51
C THR A 227 17.05 -1.60 -7.09
N LEU A 228 17.75 -0.73 -7.82
CA LEU A 228 17.63 0.72 -7.75
C LEU A 228 17.32 1.26 -9.15
N ASP A 229 16.11 1.80 -9.33
CA ASP A 229 15.66 2.36 -10.59
C ASP A 229 15.73 3.89 -10.57
N LEU A 230 16.66 4.46 -11.34
CA LEU A 230 16.90 5.90 -11.47
C LEU A 230 16.53 6.43 -12.85
N GLN A 231 15.76 5.67 -13.66
CA GLN A 231 15.47 6.09 -15.03
C GLN A 231 14.75 7.44 -15.09
N TYR A 232 14.98 8.20 -16.15
CA TYR A 232 14.31 9.50 -16.35
C TYR A 232 14.52 10.50 -15.20
N ASN A 233 15.70 10.49 -14.57
CA ASN A 233 16.15 11.52 -13.65
C ASN A 233 17.09 12.52 -14.36
N LYS A 234 17.60 13.52 -13.63
CA LYS A 234 18.50 14.58 -14.13
C LYS A 234 19.97 14.21 -13.96
N ILE A 235 20.31 12.93 -14.11
CA ILE A 235 21.69 12.43 -13.92
C ILE A 235 22.47 12.61 -15.22
N GLU A 236 23.54 13.41 -15.18
CA GLU A 236 24.41 13.65 -16.33
C GLU A 236 25.11 12.37 -16.78
N LYS A 237 25.35 12.23 -18.09
CA LYS A 237 26.02 11.04 -18.67
C LYS A 237 27.37 10.73 -18.03
N ALA A 238 28.14 11.76 -17.68
CA ALA A 238 29.43 11.60 -17.00
C ALA A 238 29.25 10.94 -15.62
N THR A 239 28.23 11.33 -14.86
CA THR A 239 27.91 10.69 -13.57
C THR A 239 27.41 9.26 -13.77
N GLN A 240 26.56 8.99 -14.77
CA GLN A 240 26.12 7.62 -15.05
C GLN A 240 27.31 6.69 -15.33
N GLN A 241 28.25 7.15 -16.15
CA GLN A 241 29.48 6.42 -16.47
C GLN A 241 30.33 6.17 -15.20
N LEU A 242 30.51 7.20 -14.37
CA LEU A 242 31.22 7.09 -13.10
C LEU A 242 30.58 6.03 -12.18
N LEU A 243 29.25 6.00 -12.09
CA LEU A 243 28.53 5.05 -11.25
C LEU A 243 28.66 3.61 -11.77
N LEU A 244 28.63 3.41 -13.09
CA LEU A 244 28.85 2.10 -13.70
C LEU A 244 30.27 1.58 -13.43
N GLU A 245 31.27 2.47 -13.46
CA GLU A 245 32.68 2.12 -13.20
C GLU A 245 32.95 1.83 -11.72
N GLN A 246 32.39 2.65 -10.82
CA GLN A 246 32.62 2.52 -9.37
C GLN A 246 31.78 1.42 -8.72
N TYR A 247 30.58 1.14 -9.24
CA TYR A 247 29.63 0.19 -8.66
C TYR A 247 29.13 -0.84 -9.69
N PRO A 248 30.03 -1.65 -10.29
CA PRO A 248 29.69 -2.55 -11.40
C PRO A 248 28.81 -3.74 -10.99
N HIS A 249 28.69 -4.03 -9.69
CA HIS A 249 27.89 -5.13 -9.15
C HIS A 249 26.40 -4.80 -9.02
N ILE A 250 26.03 -3.54 -9.28
CA ILE A 250 24.67 -3.04 -9.09
C ILE A 250 23.97 -2.97 -10.44
N ARG A 251 22.74 -3.49 -10.49
CA ARG A 251 21.92 -3.41 -11.70
C ARG A 251 21.31 -2.02 -11.83
N TRP A 252 22.12 -1.08 -12.31
CA TRP A 252 21.67 0.28 -12.61
C TRP A 252 20.63 0.30 -13.74
N LYS A 253 19.61 1.13 -13.57
CA LYS A 253 18.72 1.56 -14.64
C LYS A 253 18.73 3.09 -14.69
N PHE A 254 19.33 3.64 -15.73
CA PHE A 254 19.33 5.07 -16.05
C PHE A 254 18.38 5.38 -17.21
#